data_AF-A0A1J3CFD2-F1
#
_entry.id   AF-A0A1J3CFD2-F1
#
_cell.length_a   1.000
_cell.length_b   1.000
_cell.length_c   1.000
_cell.angle_alpha   90.00
_cell.angle_beta   90.00
_cell.angle_gamma   90.00
#
_symmetry.space_group_name_H-M   'P 1'
#
loop_
_entity.id
_entity.type
_entity.pdbx_description
1 polymer ?
#
loop_
_entity_poly.entity_id
_entity_poly.type
_entity_poly.pdbx_seq_one_letter_code
_entity_poly.pdbx_strand_id
1 'polypeptide(L)'
;GHKGLYDTINNSIHFQLGLALASLGVITSLVAQHMYSLPAYAFIAQDFTTQAALYTHHQYIAGFIMTGAFAHGAIFFIRDYNPEQNEDNVLARMLDHKEAIISHLSWASLFLGFHTLGLYVHNDVMLAFGTPEKQILIEPIFAQWIQSAHGKTSYGFDVLLSSTNGPA
;
A
#
# COMPACT_ATOMS: atom_id res chain seq x y z
N GLY A 1 10.00 25.97 2.43
CA GLY A 1 9.13 24.78 2.51
C GLY A 1 8.15 24.74 1.35
N HIS A 2 6.95 25.28 1.50
CA HIS A 2 5.87 25.15 0.48
C HIS A 2 5.76 26.34 -0.50
N LYS A 3 6.75 27.26 -0.51
CA LYS A 3 6.76 28.42 -1.40
C LYS A 3 6.88 27.96 -2.86
N GLY A 4 6.13 28.60 -3.76
CA GLY A 4 6.13 28.29 -5.19
C GLY A 4 5.35 27.02 -5.60
N LEU A 5 4.88 26.21 -4.63
CA LEU A 5 4.15 24.99 -4.95
C LEU A 5 2.79 25.25 -5.58
N TYR A 6 2.07 26.28 -5.14
CA TYR A 6 0.76 26.61 -5.72
C TYR A 6 0.86 26.83 -7.23
N ASP A 7 1.83 27.64 -7.66
CA ASP A 7 2.07 27.91 -9.08
C ASP A 7 2.65 26.68 -9.80
N THR A 8 3.56 25.95 -9.17
CA THR A 8 4.15 24.71 -9.73
C THR A 8 3.07 23.67 -10.03
N ILE A 9 2.10 23.51 -9.12
CA ILE A 9 0.97 22.59 -9.29
C ILE A 9 -0.01 23.14 -10.34
N ASN A 10 -0.41 24.40 -10.24
CA ASN A 10 -1.45 24.96 -11.10
C ASN A 10 -1.00 25.15 -12.56
N ASN A 11 0.29 25.38 -12.79
CA ASN A 11 0.81 25.59 -14.14
C ASN A 11 1.24 24.29 -14.85
N SER A 12 1.26 23.15 -14.16
CA SER A 12 1.56 21.84 -14.78
C SER A 12 0.36 20.90 -14.76
N ILE A 13 -0.14 20.58 -15.96
CA ILE A 13 -1.17 19.56 -16.15
C ILE A 13 -0.61 18.16 -15.79
N HIS A 14 0.68 17.92 -16.02
CA HIS A 14 1.31 16.65 -15.66
C HIS A 14 1.39 16.46 -14.14
N PHE A 15 1.68 17.51 -13.37
CA PHE A 15 1.66 17.43 -11.91
C PHE A 15 0.25 17.18 -11.39
N GLN A 16 -0.75 17.91 -11.91
CA GLN A 16 -2.15 17.73 -11.53
C GLN A 16 -2.66 16.33 -11.85
N LEU A 17 -2.36 15.83 -13.06
CA LEU A 17 -2.76 14.49 -13.48
C LEU A 17 -2.06 13.42 -12.62
N GLY A 18 -0.78 13.59 -12.31
CA GLY A 18 -0.05 12.70 -11.40
C GLY A 18 -0.73 12.59 -10.03
N LEU A 19 -1.09 13.73 -9.43
CA LEU A 19 -1.79 13.76 -8.14
C LEU A 19 -3.20 13.16 -8.19
N ALA A 20 -3.96 13.48 -9.25
CA ALA A 20 -5.31 12.95 -9.44
C ALA A 20 -5.29 11.44 -9.59
N LEU A 21 -4.35 10.90 -10.39
CA LEU A 21 -4.15 9.46 -10.54
C LEU A 21 -3.70 8.82 -9.23
N ALA A 22 -2.75 9.40 -8.48
CA ALA A 22 -2.32 8.85 -7.19
C ALA A 22 -3.51 8.74 -6.21
N SER A 23 -4.31 9.80 -6.10
CA SER A 23 -5.48 9.84 -5.23
C SER A 23 -6.55 8.83 -5.67
N LEU A 24 -6.82 8.78 -6.98
CA LEU A 24 -7.80 7.86 -7.54
C LEU A 24 -7.35 6.40 -7.38
N GLY A 25 -6.08 6.08 -7.63
CA GLY A 25 -5.53 4.73 -7.49
C GLY A 25 -5.64 4.21 -6.05
N VAL A 26 -5.36 5.06 -5.06
CA VAL A 26 -5.58 4.73 -3.64
C VAL A 26 -7.05 4.43 -3.36
N ILE A 27 -7.97 5.29 -3.82
CA ILE A 27 -9.41 5.08 -3.60
C ILE A 27 -9.91 3.84 -4.36
N THR A 28 -9.43 3.55 -5.57
CA THR A 28 -9.80 2.35 -6.32
C THR A 28 -9.36 1.07 -5.59
N SER A 29 -8.15 1.06 -5.00
CA SER A 29 -7.72 -0.08 -4.16
C SER A 29 -8.55 -0.18 -2.88
N LEU A 30 -8.90 0.95 -2.25
CA LEU A 30 -9.79 0.99 -1.08
C LEU A 30 -11.18 0.42 -1.40
N VAL A 31 -11.75 0.77 -2.55
CA VAL A 31 -13.03 0.22 -3.05
C VAL A 31 -12.94 -1.30 -3.12
N ALA A 32 -11.87 -1.85 -3.70
CA ALA A 32 -11.69 -3.30 -3.76
C ALA A 32 -11.65 -3.93 -2.36
N GLN A 33 -10.89 -3.35 -1.42
CA GLN A 33 -10.75 -3.87 -0.06
C GLN A 33 -12.07 -3.79 0.73
N HIS A 34 -12.82 -2.70 0.59
CA HIS A 34 -14.10 -2.54 1.30
C HIS A 34 -15.23 -3.36 0.67
N MET A 35 -15.30 -3.50 -0.65
CA MET A 35 -16.41 -4.22 -1.28
C MET A 35 -16.42 -5.72 -0.97
N TYR A 36 -15.26 -6.35 -0.79
CA TYR A 36 -15.22 -7.77 -0.44
C TYR A 36 -15.45 -8.02 1.07
N SER A 37 -15.06 -7.08 1.94
CA SER A 37 -15.19 -7.21 3.40
C SER A 37 -16.50 -6.65 3.95
N LEU A 38 -17.10 -5.68 3.26
CA LEU A 38 -18.37 -5.03 3.58
C LEU A 38 -19.28 -5.06 2.34
N PRO A 39 -19.91 -6.21 2.02
CA PRO A 39 -20.72 -6.37 0.82
C PRO A 39 -21.92 -5.40 0.79
N ALA A 40 -21.93 -4.50 -0.20
CA ALA A 40 -22.93 -3.44 -0.33
C ALA A 40 -24.16 -3.82 -1.18
N TYR A 41 -24.09 -4.94 -1.91
CA TYR A 41 -25.15 -5.38 -2.83
C TYR A 41 -25.82 -6.67 -2.36
N ALA A 42 -27.14 -6.75 -2.54
CA ALA A 42 -27.90 -7.94 -2.17
C ALA A 42 -27.35 -9.19 -2.90
N PHE A 43 -27.20 -10.28 -2.16
CA PHE A 43 -26.76 -11.61 -2.65
C PHE A 43 -25.33 -11.68 -3.20
N ILE A 44 -24.57 -10.57 -3.29
CA ILE A 44 -23.22 -10.58 -3.90
C ILE A 44 -22.22 -11.45 -3.13
N ALA A 45 -22.36 -11.54 -1.81
CA ALA A 45 -21.50 -12.38 -0.96
C ALA A 45 -21.71 -13.89 -1.20
N GLN A 46 -22.78 -14.28 -1.90
CA GLN A 46 -23.05 -15.67 -2.27
C GLN A 46 -22.53 -15.99 -3.68
N ASP A 47 -22.27 -14.96 -4.50
CA ASP A 47 -21.66 -15.11 -5.83
C ASP A 47 -20.15 -14.92 -5.76
N PHE A 48 -19.46 -16.01 -5.44
CA PHE A 48 -18.01 -16.02 -5.26
C PHE A 48 -17.24 -15.63 -6.52
N THR A 49 -17.73 -16.02 -7.71
CA THR A 49 -17.08 -15.71 -8.98
C THR A 49 -17.13 -14.20 -9.24
N THR A 50 -18.31 -13.59 -9.04
CA THR A 50 -18.48 -12.14 -9.20
C THR A 50 -17.65 -11.38 -8.15
N GLN A 51 -17.62 -11.82 -6.90
CA GLN A 51 -16.82 -11.17 -5.85
C GLN A 51 -15.31 -11.23 -6.14
N ALA A 52 -14.80 -12.40 -6.58
CA ALA A 52 -13.41 -12.55 -6.98
C ALA A 52 -13.06 -11.70 -8.21
N ALA A 53 -13.96 -11.66 -9.20
CA ALA A 53 -13.79 -10.86 -10.41
C ALA A 53 -13.74 -9.35 -10.09
N LEU A 54 -14.66 -8.85 -9.26
CA LEU A 54 -14.72 -7.43 -8.89
C LEU A 54 -13.49 -6.99 -8.09
N TYR A 55 -13.04 -7.80 -7.12
CA TYR A 55 -11.82 -7.51 -6.37
C TYR A 55 -10.60 -7.42 -7.30
N THR A 56 -10.42 -8.44 -8.15
CA THR A 56 -9.30 -8.53 -9.09
C THR A 56 -9.33 -7.36 -10.06
N HIS A 57 -10.49 -7.07 -10.65
CA HIS A 57 -10.70 -5.98 -11.59
C HIS A 57 -10.26 -4.63 -11.00
N HIS A 58 -10.75 -4.27 -9.81
CA HIS A 58 -10.41 -3.00 -9.18
C HIS A 58 -8.94 -2.92 -8.75
N GLN A 59 -8.34 -4.02 -8.28
CA GLN A 59 -6.90 -4.01 -7.92
C GLN A 59 -6.00 -3.83 -9.14
N TYR A 60 -6.31 -4.47 -10.28
CA TYR A 60 -5.55 -4.25 -11.52
C TYR A 60 -5.68 -2.80 -12.00
N ILE A 61 -6.89 -2.24 -12.01
CA ILE A 61 -7.10 -0.84 -12.37
C ILE A 61 -6.31 0.09 -11.43
N ALA A 62 -6.37 -0.15 -10.12
CA ALA A 62 -5.60 0.62 -9.14
C ALA A 62 -4.10 0.59 -9.45
N GLY A 63 -3.54 -0.58 -9.77
CA GLY A 63 -2.13 -0.73 -10.17
C GLY A 63 -1.76 0.06 -11.43
N PHE A 64 -2.59 0.02 -12.47
CA PHE A 64 -2.39 0.80 -13.69
C PHE A 64 -2.43 2.31 -13.42
N ILE A 65 -3.43 2.77 -12.66
CA ILE A 65 -3.60 4.18 -12.30
C ILE A 65 -2.41 4.67 -11.45
N MET A 66 -1.98 3.90 -10.44
CA MET A 66 -0.83 4.24 -9.61
C MET A 66 0.48 4.33 -10.41
N THR A 67 0.70 3.41 -11.34
CA THR A 67 1.86 3.48 -12.24
C THR A 67 1.80 4.74 -13.13
N GLY A 68 0.62 5.07 -13.64
CA GLY A 68 0.37 6.30 -14.39
C GLY A 68 0.66 7.57 -13.58
N ALA A 69 0.36 7.56 -12.28
CA ALA A 69 0.66 8.68 -11.38
C ALA A 69 2.17 8.99 -11.32
N PHE A 70 3.01 7.96 -11.12
CA PHE A 70 4.47 8.12 -11.12
C PHE A 70 5.01 8.46 -12.51
N ALA A 71 4.43 7.90 -13.58
CA ALA A 71 4.82 8.25 -14.94
C ALA A 71 4.59 9.75 -15.22
N HIS A 72 3.43 10.29 -14.87
CA HIS A 72 3.16 11.72 -15.03
C HIS A 72 3.97 12.60 -14.08
N GLY A 73 4.28 12.13 -12.87
CA GLY A 73 5.24 12.79 -11.97
C GLY A 73 6.64 12.90 -12.59
N ALA A 74 7.14 11.82 -13.22
CA ALA A 74 8.42 11.85 -13.92
C ALA A 74 8.41 12.78 -15.15
N ILE A 75 7.32 12.76 -15.92
CA ILE A 75 7.14 13.68 -17.07
C ILE A 75 7.15 15.14 -16.59
N PHE A 76 6.48 15.45 -15.47
CA PHE A 76 6.54 16.78 -14.85
C PHE A 76 7.98 17.20 -14.55
N PHE A 77 8.78 16.34 -13.91
CA PHE A 77 10.17 16.66 -13.55
C PHE A 77 11.06 16.96 -14.76
N ILE A 78 10.72 16.44 -15.94
CA ILE A 78 11.48 16.66 -17.17
C ILE A 78 10.97 17.89 -17.93
N ARG A 79 9.64 18.06 -18.02
CA ARG A 79 9.04 19.03 -18.94
C ARG A 79 8.66 20.36 -18.29
N ASP A 80 8.16 20.30 -17.05
CA ASP A 80 7.44 21.42 -16.45
C ASP A 80 8.10 21.93 -15.15
N TYR A 81 8.99 21.15 -14.55
CA TYR A 81 9.70 21.54 -13.33
C TYR A 81 10.70 22.68 -13.60
N ASN A 82 10.57 23.78 -12.86
CA ASN A 82 11.52 24.89 -12.88
C ASN A 82 12.31 24.95 -11.56
N PRO A 83 13.62 24.68 -11.57
CA PRO A 83 14.47 24.74 -10.37
C PRO A 83 14.52 26.12 -9.70
N GLU A 84 14.53 27.20 -10.47
CA GLU A 84 14.63 28.58 -9.93
C GLU A 84 13.36 28.96 -9.16
N GLN A 85 12.19 28.56 -9.67
CA GLN A 85 10.91 28.81 -9.00
C GLN A 85 10.70 27.94 -7.76
N ASN A 86 11.40 26.80 -7.70
CA ASN A 86 11.28 25.80 -6.63
C ASN A 86 12.49 25.81 -5.67
N GLU A 87 13.37 26.81 -5.75
CA GLU A 87 14.56 26.92 -4.91
C GLU A 87 14.22 26.84 -3.42
N ASP A 88 14.99 26.02 -2.67
CA ASP A 88 14.85 25.76 -1.23
C ASP A 88 13.45 25.33 -0.75
N ASN A 89 12.60 24.87 -1.66
CA ASN A 89 11.30 24.33 -1.34
C ASN A 89 11.35 22.82 -1.09
N VAL A 90 10.22 22.21 -0.72
CA VAL A 90 10.17 20.77 -0.40
C VAL A 90 10.50 19.87 -1.59
N LEU A 91 10.19 20.27 -2.82
CA LEU A 91 10.51 19.51 -4.04
C LEU A 91 12.00 19.57 -4.32
N ALA A 92 12.61 20.76 -4.30
CA ALA A 92 14.06 20.91 -4.48
C ALA A 92 14.83 20.13 -3.41
N ARG A 93 14.46 20.30 -2.14
CA ARG A 93 15.10 19.59 -1.04
C ARG A 93 15.02 18.07 -1.20
N MET A 94 13.88 17.53 -1.65
CA MET A 94 13.74 16.09 -1.94
C MET A 94 14.72 15.62 -3.02
N LEU A 95 14.91 16.41 -4.08
CA LEU A 95 15.85 16.10 -5.15
C LEU A 95 17.31 16.11 -4.66
N ASP A 96 17.66 17.00 -3.72
CA ASP A 96 19.02 17.13 -3.18
C ASP A 96 19.51 15.88 -2.42
N HIS A 97 18.58 15.07 -1.89
CA HIS A 97 18.90 13.82 -1.18
C HIS A 97 18.24 12.59 -1.82
N LYS A 98 17.98 12.63 -3.13
CA LYS A 98 17.33 11.52 -3.86
C LYS A 98 18.10 10.20 -3.73
N GLU A 99 19.43 10.24 -3.65
CA GLU A 99 20.28 9.06 -3.48
C GLU A 99 20.03 8.37 -2.14
N ALA A 100 19.77 9.15 -1.09
CA ALA A 100 19.39 8.60 0.22
C ALA A 100 18.01 7.92 0.13
N ILE A 101 17.03 8.55 -0.52
CA ILE A 101 15.69 7.95 -0.71
C ILE A 101 15.80 6.63 -1.49
N ILE A 102 16.50 6.64 -2.62
CA ILE A 102 16.68 5.48 -3.51
C ILE A 102 17.40 4.34 -2.79
N SER A 103 18.47 4.64 -2.05
CA SER A 103 19.25 3.61 -1.33
C SER A 103 18.45 2.95 -0.21
N HIS A 104 17.66 3.70 0.56
CA HIS A 104 16.80 3.12 1.60
C HIS A 104 15.68 2.28 1.00
N LEU A 105 15.08 2.72 -0.11
CA LEU A 105 14.05 1.93 -0.81
C LEU A 105 14.64 0.63 -1.37
N SER A 106 15.84 0.68 -1.95
CA SER A 106 16.58 -0.50 -2.41
C SER A 106 16.88 -1.47 -1.27
N TRP A 107 17.36 -0.97 -0.13
CA TRP A 107 17.58 -1.78 1.07
C TRP A 107 16.30 -2.47 1.53
N ALA A 108 15.19 -1.74 1.63
CA ALA A 108 13.91 -2.31 2.06
C ALA A 108 13.42 -3.40 1.08
N SER A 109 13.53 -3.18 -0.23
CA SER A 109 13.18 -4.18 -1.25
C SER A 109 14.04 -5.44 -1.15
N LEU A 110 15.35 -5.29 -1.00
CA LEU A 110 16.28 -6.42 -0.82
C LEU A 110 16.00 -7.17 0.47
N PHE A 111 15.83 -6.43 1.58
CA PHE A 111 15.51 -7.00 2.88
C PHE A 111 14.23 -7.84 2.81
N LEU A 112 13.12 -7.27 2.36
CA LEU A 112 11.85 -7.98 2.26
C LEU A 112 11.93 -9.16 1.28
N GLY A 113 12.57 -8.97 0.12
CA GLY A 113 12.74 -10.00 -0.91
C GLY A 113 13.51 -11.22 -0.41
N PHE A 114 14.70 -11.01 0.18
CA PHE A 114 15.54 -12.11 0.68
C PHE A 114 14.88 -12.88 1.81
N HIS A 115 14.30 -12.20 2.79
CA HIS A 115 13.72 -12.89 3.96
C HIS A 115 12.40 -13.58 3.62
N THR A 116 11.52 -12.94 2.83
CA THR A 116 10.24 -13.54 2.45
C THR A 116 10.47 -14.77 1.58
N LEU A 117 11.25 -14.64 0.51
CA LEU A 117 11.57 -15.77 -0.37
C LEU A 117 12.34 -16.87 0.38
N GLY A 118 13.30 -16.49 1.23
CA GLY A 118 14.07 -17.42 2.04
C GLY A 118 13.19 -18.27 2.97
N LEU A 119 12.19 -17.66 3.62
CA LEU A 119 11.22 -18.37 4.45
C LEU A 119 10.34 -19.33 3.64
N TYR A 120 9.86 -18.91 2.46
CA TYR A 120 9.09 -19.80 1.58
C TYR A 120 9.91 -21.01 1.14
N VAL A 121 11.12 -20.80 0.65
CA VAL A 121 12.02 -21.88 0.20
C VAL A 121 12.39 -22.80 1.36
N HIS A 122 12.71 -22.25 2.54
CA HIS A 122 12.96 -23.06 3.74
C HIS A 122 11.77 -23.96 4.07
N ASN A 123 10.57 -23.41 4.09
CA ASN A 123 9.36 -24.15 4.43
C ASN A 123 9.03 -25.25 3.40
N ASP A 124 9.23 -24.98 2.11
CA ASP A 124 9.08 -25.97 1.04
C ASP A 124 10.08 -27.12 1.19
N VAL A 125 11.34 -26.83 1.53
CA VAL A 125 12.36 -27.86 1.76
C VAL A 125 12.06 -28.70 3.00
N MET A 126 11.62 -28.09 4.11
CA MET A 126 11.22 -28.81 5.31
C MET A 126 10.02 -29.74 5.06
N LEU A 127 9.06 -29.27 4.25
CA LEU A 127 7.92 -30.09 3.83
C LEU A 127 8.35 -31.24 2.93
N ALA A 128 9.20 -30.97 1.93
CA ALA A 128 9.72 -31.99 1.02
C ALA A 128 10.52 -33.09 1.75
N PHE A 129 11.21 -32.75 2.84
CA PHE A 129 11.90 -33.72 3.69
C PHE A 129 11.01 -34.42 4.72
N GLY A 130 9.70 -34.16 4.74
CA GLY A 130 8.76 -34.81 5.65
C GLY A 130 8.89 -34.37 7.10
N THR A 131 9.49 -33.20 7.35
CA THR A 131 9.65 -32.60 8.69
C THR A 131 8.93 -31.25 8.78
N PRO A 132 7.58 -31.20 8.63
CA PRO A 132 6.82 -29.95 8.61
C PRO A 132 6.91 -29.18 9.94
N GLU A 133 7.19 -29.85 11.06
CA GLU A 133 7.40 -29.21 12.37
C GLU A 133 8.62 -28.28 12.41
N LYS A 134 9.53 -28.38 11.43
CA LYS A 134 10.71 -27.51 11.29
C LYS A 134 10.44 -26.27 10.42
N GLN A 135 9.23 -26.12 9.92
CA GLN A 135 8.83 -24.89 9.24
C GLN A 135 8.88 -23.70 10.21
N ILE A 136 9.21 -22.54 9.65
CA ILE A 136 9.17 -21.28 10.39
C ILE A 136 7.81 -20.65 10.09
N LEU A 137 6.92 -20.68 11.07
CA LEU A 137 5.59 -20.09 11.01
C LEU A 137 5.55 -18.90 11.96
N ILE A 138 5.48 -17.69 11.40
CA ILE A 138 5.45 -16.44 12.17
C ILE A 138 4.00 -16.00 12.30
N GLU A 139 3.55 -15.82 13.54
CA GLU A 139 2.20 -15.33 13.81
C GLU A 139 2.08 -13.81 13.54
N PRO A 140 1.03 -13.36 12.83
CA PRO A 140 0.82 -11.94 12.55
C PRO A 140 0.18 -11.22 13.75
N ILE A 141 0.86 -11.23 14.90
CA ILE A 141 0.33 -10.72 16.20
C ILE A 141 -0.18 -9.28 16.12
N PHE A 142 0.47 -8.41 15.32
CA PHE A 142 0.05 -7.02 15.17
C PHE A 142 -1.28 -6.90 14.41
N ALA A 143 -1.51 -7.73 13.39
CA ALA A 143 -2.77 -7.74 12.67
C ALA A 143 -3.90 -8.39 13.50
N GLN A 144 -3.59 -9.45 14.26
CA GLN A 144 -4.53 -10.06 15.20
C GLN A 144 -4.96 -9.06 16.28
N TRP A 145 -4.01 -8.29 16.82
CA TRP A 145 -4.28 -7.23 17.79
C TRP A 145 -5.23 -6.17 17.22
N ILE A 146 -5.03 -5.71 15.97
CA ILE A 146 -5.96 -4.77 15.30
C ILE A 146 -7.35 -5.40 15.15
N GLN A 147 -7.45 -6.66 14.75
CA GLN A 147 -8.73 -7.34 14.65
C GLN A 147 -9.44 -7.45 16.00
N SER A 148 -8.71 -7.71 17.09
CA SER A 148 -9.27 -7.72 18.44
C SER A 148 -9.67 -6.33 18.91
N ALA A 149 -8.89 -5.30 18.60
CA ALA A 149 -9.30 -3.92 18.83
C ALA A 149 -10.62 -3.58 18.12
N HIS A 150 -10.93 -4.24 16.99
CA HIS A 150 -12.21 -4.14 16.27
C HIS A 150 -13.28 -5.15 16.74
N GLY A 151 -13.10 -5.80 17.89
CA GLY A 151 -14.12 -6.65 18.53
C GLY A 151 -13.97 -8.15 18.25
N LYS A 152 -12.90 -8.59 17.56
CA LYS A 152 -12.67 -10.03 17.35
C LYS A 152 -12.08 -10.69 18.60
N THR A 153 -12.85 -11.53 19.26
CA THR A 153 -12.49 -12.15 20.55
C THR A 153 -11.69 -13.45 20.43
N SER A 154 -11.60 -14.06 19.24
CA SER A 154 -11.01 -15.39 19.06
C SER A 154 -9.49 -15.48 19.27
N TYR A 155 -8.77 -14.35 19.34
CA TYR A 155 -7.33 -14.33 19.59
C TYR A 155 -6.95 -14.19 21.06
N GLY A 156 -7.92 -13.96 21.96
CA GLY A 156 -7.66 -13.82 23.39
C GLY A 156 -7.03 -12.50 23.83
N PHE A 157 -6.92 -11.51 22.94
CA PHE A 157 -6.62 -10.14 23.34
C PHE A 157 -7.89 -9.50 23.93
N ASP A 158 -7.80 -8.97 25.15
CA ASP A 158 -8.86 -8.25 25.85
C ASP A 158 -8.59 -6.74 25.76
N VAL A 159 -8.84 -6.15 24.58
CA VAL A 159 -8.47 -4.76 24.26
C VAL A 159 -9.59 -4.06 23.49
N LEU A 160 -9.93 -2.82 23.89
CA LEU A 160 -10.94 -1.97 23.24
C LEU A 160 -12.26 -2.74 23.02
N LEU A 161 -12.74 -2.84 21.78
CA LEU A 161 -14.06 -3.42 21.46
C LEU A 161 -14.15 -4.94 21.71
N SER A 162 -13.02 -5.64 21.89
CA SER A 162 -13.04 -7.05 22.33
C SER A 162 -13.23 -7.22 23.83
N SER A 163 -13.08 -6.13 24.60
CA SER A 163 -13.28 -6.13 26.06
C SER A 163 -14.70 -5.77 26.44
N THR A 164 -15.34 -6.64 27.23
CA THR A 164 -16.69 -6.39 27.76
C THR A 164 -16.74 -5.27 28.81
N ASN A 165 -15.59 -4.93 29.40
CA ASN A 165 -15.44 -3.88 30.40
C ASN A 165 -14.73 -2.63 29.83
N GLY A 166 -14.46 -2.61 28.52
CA GLY A 166 -13.78 -1.50 27.86
C GLY A 166 -14.65 -0.25 27.81
N PRO A 167 -14.06 0.96 27.93
CA PRO A 167 -14.79 2.22 27.82
C PRO A 167 -15.08 2.64 26.35
N ALA A 168 -14.66 1.84 25.38
CA ALA A 168 -14.72 2.12 23.94
C ALA A 168 -15.95 1.48 23.28
#